data_AF-A0A0N0K915-F1
#
_entry.id   AF-A0A0N0K915-F1
#
_cell.length_a   1.000
_cell.length_b   1.000
_cell.length_c   1.000
_cell.angle_alpha   90.00
_cell.angle_beta   90.00
_cell.angle_gamma   90.00
#
_symmetry.space_group_name_H-M   'P 1'
#
loop_
_entity.id
_entity.type
_entity.pdbx_description
1 polymer ?
#
loop_
_entity_poly.entity_id
_entity_poly.type
_entity_poly.pdbx_seq_one_letter_code
_entity_poly.pdbx_strand_id
1 'polypeptide(L)'
;MDTHHDIIIAGGGAAGLYAAIFAGRRGRRVLVLDHAEKVGKKILISGGGRCNFTNLEVKPDRYLSANPHFAISALKRHTQHDFIALVDRHGIGWHEKKLGQLFCDDGAPRILGMLLDECADAGVAIRTACRIDEVTPVDGGGFSVVTSHGTFTADSFILATGGPSIPKMGATDFAFRLARKWGLNIVEPRPALVPLTFAPVDLDKLKDLSGVPLEASVSCGKGRFREALLITHRGLSGPSILQISSYWRETEAVRIDLSPDLALAEHLKGLKKTRHKAELKTILGEILPRRFAERLFEVALIGPAPVVNRPMADIKDADLMAVASALHAWTVLPDGTEGYRTAEVTLGGIDTAELSSKTMEAKKVPGLFVVGEAVDVTGWLGGYNFQWAWSSGHAAGMAA
;
A
#
# COMPACT_ATOMS: atom_id res chain seq x y z
N MET A 1 15.83 33.74 15.22
CA MET A 1 15.46 32.32 15.35
C MET A 1 16.73 31.52 15.15
N ASP A 2 16.92 30.44 15.90
CA ASP A 2 18.08 29.58 15.73
C ASP A 2 18.03 28.94 14.33
N THR A 3 19.09 29.11 13.56
CA THR A 3 19.19 28.60 12.17
C THR A 3 19.87 27.25 12.10
N HIS A 4 20.42 26.78 13.23
CA HIS A 4 21.10 25.51 13.34
C HIS A 4 20.30 24.54 14.23
N HIS A 5 20.18 23.30 13.76
CA HIS A 5 19.49 22.21 14.44
C HIS A 5 20.40 20.99 14.48
N ASP A 6 20.20 20.09 15.43
CA ASP A 6 20.98 18.85 15.43
C ASP A 6 20.47 17.97 14.27
N ILE A 7 19.15 18.00 14.01
CA ILE A 7 18.50 17.19 12.97
C ILE A 7 17.45 18.01 12.22
N ILE A 8 17.52 18.00 10.89
CA ILE A 8 16.43 18.45 10.01
C ILE A 8 15.75 17.25 9.36
N ILE A 9 14.42 17.25 9.35
CA ILE A 9 13.60 16.20 8.75
C ILE A 9 12.78 16.80 7.61
N ALA A 10 12.94 16.27 6.40
CA ALA A 10 12.13 16.65 5.25
C ALA A 10 10.89 15.77 5.14
N GLY A 11 9.72 16.33 5.41
CA GLY A 11 8.41 15.70 5.32
C GLY A 11 7.77 15.45 6.68
N GLY A 12 6.62 16.08 6.94
CA GLY A 12 5.75 15.86 8.10
C GLY A 12 4.76 14.72 7.89
N GLY A 13 5.21 13.63 7.26
CA GLY A 13 4.42 12.40 7.11
C GLY A 13 4.53 11.49 8.33
N ALA A 14 3.95 10.30 8.22
CA ALA A 14 4.03 9.26 9.24
C ALA A 14 5.47 9.00 9.73
N ALA A 15 6.38 8.66 8.82
CA ALA A 15 7.76 8.33 9.17
C ALA A 15 8.53 9.55 9.72
N GLY A 16 8.29 10.74 9.17
CA GLY A 16 8.99 11.96 9.57
C GLY A 16 8.60 12.45 10.95
N LEU A 17 7.30 12.49 11.26
CA LEU A 17 6.81 12.83 12.61
C LEU A 17 7.31 11.79 13.62
N TYR A 18 7.25 10.51 13.28
CA TYR A 18 7.71 9.46 14.19
C TYR A 18 9.22 9.52 14.45
N ALA A 19 10.04 9.77 13.42
CA ALA A 19 11.47 10.02 13.58
C ALA A 19 11.73 11.24 14.48
N ALA A 20 10.95 12.31 14.30
CA ALA A 20 11.08 13.52 15.09
C ALA A 20 10.82 13.29 16.58
N ILE A 21 9.76 12.53 16.92
CA ILE A 21 9.39 12.20 18.30
C ILE A 21 10.57 11.51 19.01
N PHE A 22 11.13 10.46 18.40
CA PHE A 22 12.19 9.68 19.04
C PHE A 22 13.53 10.41 19.10
N ALA A 23 13.83 11.24 18.09
CA ALA A 23 14.99 12.13 18.13
C ALA A 23 14.85 13.21 19.21
N GLY A 24 13.69 13.86 19.32
CA GLY A 24 13.43 14.89 20.33
C GLY A 24 13.47 14.31 21.75
N ARG A 25 12.92 13.10 21.96
CA ARG A 25 13.01 12.38 23.24
C ARG A 25 14.43 12.06 23.69
N ARG A 26 15.41 12.04 22.77
CA ARG A 26 16.85 11.93 23.08
C ARG A 26 17.49 13.28 23.44
N GLY A 27 16.71 14.36 23.48
CA GLY A 27 17.19 15.72 23.74
C GLY A 27 17.77 16.42 22.51
N ARG A 28 17.54 15.91 21.30
CA ARG A 28 18.00 16.55 20.06
C ARG A 28 17.13 17.74 19.70
N ARG A 29 17.73 18.82 19.19
CA ARG A 29 17.00 19.93 18.56
C ARG A 29 16.58 19.54 17.16
N VAL A 30 15.29 19.22 16.99
CA VAL A 30 14.74 18.72 15.73
C VAL A 30 13.88 19.78 15.04
N LEU A 31 14.07 19.93 13.72
CA LEU A 31 13.21 20.72 12.84
C LEU A 31 12.59 19.84 11.75
N VAL A 32 11.26 19.73 11.74
CA VAL A 32 10.49 19.11 10.65
C VAL A 32 10.05 20.18 9.66
N LEU A 33 10.39 20.00 8.40
CA LEU A 33 10.02 20.87 7.29
C LEU A 33 9.00 20.17 6.38
N ASP A 34 7.88 20.82 6.09
CA ASP A 34 6.90 20.34 5.13
C ASP A 34 6.45 21.47 4.20
N HIS A 35 6.39 21.19 2.90
CA HIS A 35 5.93 22.15 1.88
C HIS A 35 4.41 22.35 1.90
N ALA A 36 3.65 21.39 2.44
CA ALA A 36 2.21 21.49 2.56
C ALA A 36 1.83 22.42 3.72
N GLU A 37 0.66 23.07 3.63
CA GLU A 37 0.12 23.92 4.70
C GLU A 37 -0.13 23.19 6.03
N LYS A 38 -0.36 21.87 5.96
CA LYS A 38 -0.60 20.99 7.09
C LYS A 38 0.15 19.67 6.88
N VAL A 39 0.75 19.16 7.95
CA VAL A 39 1.40 17.85 8.01
C VAL A 39 0.37 16.71 8.03
N GLY A 40 0.81 15.47 7.81
CA GLY A 40 -0.02 14.28 8.01
C GLY A 40 -1.16 14.07 7.01
N LYS A 41 -1.18 14.76 5.86
CA LYS A 41 -2.30 14.67 4.88
C LYS A 41 -2.63 13.22 4.46
N LYS A 42 -1.62 12.38 4.21
CA LYS A 42 -1.82 10.95 3.90
C LYS A 42 -2.41 10.16 5.08
N ILE A 43 -2.05 10.49 6.32
CA ILE A 43 -2.64 9.88 7.52
C ILE A 43 -4.15 10.16 7.53
N LEU A 44 -4.54 11.42 7.32
CA LEU A 44 -5.94 11.88 7.38
C LEU A 44 -6.87 11.19 6.37
N ILE A 45 -6.37 10.81 5.18
CA ILE A 45 -7.19 10.15 4.15
C ILE A 45 -7.11 8.62 4.20
N SER A 46 -6.15 8.08 4.94
CA SER A 46 -5.89 6.63 4.97
C SER A 46 -7.02 5.84 5.60
N GLY A 47 -7.21 4.59 5.17
CA GLY A 47 -8.25 3.72 5.70
C GLY A 47 -9.66 4.30 5.58
N GLY A 48 -9.93 5.10 4.55
CA GLY A 48 -11.21 5.81 4.39
C GLY A 48 -11.45 6.88 5.47
N GLY A 49 -10.38 7.53 5.94
CA GLY A 49 -10.44 8.52 7.02
C GLY A 49 -10.42 7.93 8.43
N ARG A 50 -10.32 6.60 8.56
CA ARG A 50 -10.23 5.90 9.85
C ARG A 50 -8.80 5.54 10.27
N CYS A 51 -7.82 5.71 9.37
CA CYS A 51 -6.43 5.31 9.55
C CYS A 51 -6.25 3.84 9.94
N ASN A 52 -5.93 3.00 8.95
CA ASN A 52 -5.48 1.63 9.18
C ASN A 52 -4.02 1.65 9.67
N PHE A 53 -3.79 1.92 10.96
CA PHE A 53 -2.51 2.42 11.45
C PHE A 53 -1.44 1.33 11.63
N THR A 54 -1.82 0.06 11.74
CA THR A 54 -0.90 -1.08 11.75
C THR A 54 -1.65 -2.39 11.47
N ASN A 55 -0.94 -3.52 11.53
CA ASN A 55 -1.51 -4.86 11.43
C ASN A 55 -1.02 -5.76 12.56
N LEU A 56 -1.85 -6.67 13.07
CA LEU A 56 -1.45 -7.66 14.07
C LEU A 56 -0.43 -8.67 13.52
N GLU A 57 -0.50 -9.01 12.23
CA GLU A 57 0.33 -10.02 11.57
C GLU A 57 1.52 -9.42 10.82
N VAL A 58 2.25 -8.48 11.45
CA VAL A 58 3.45 -7.86 10.87
C VAL A 58 4.59 -8.87 10.80
N LYS A 59 4.96 -9.22 9.57
CA LYS A 59 6.06 -10.15 9.26
C LYS A 59 6.87 -9.65 8.05
N PRO A 60 8.17 -9.95 7.96
CA PRO A 60 9.02 -9.46 6.86
C PRO A 60 8.55 -9.86 5.47
N ASP A 61 7.92 -11.03 5.31
CA ASP A 61 7.38 -11.53 4.04
C ASP A 61 6.13 -10.76 3.56
N ARG A 62 5.63 -9.81 4.37
CA ARG A 62 4.54 -8.89 4.00
C ARG A 62 5.05 -7.57 3.41
N TYR A 63 6.35 -7.48 3.14
CA TYR A 63 7.02 -6.32 2.56
C TYR A 63 7.78 -6.76 1.31
N LEU A 64 7.60 -6.00 0.23
CA LEU A 64 8.30 -6.15 -1.03
C LEU A 64 9.50 -5.21 -1.06
N SER A 65 10.65 -5.74 -1.47
CA SER A 65 11.91 -5.03 -1.63
C SER A 65 12.84 -5.86 -2.52
N ALA A 66 13.78 -5.22 -3.22
CA ALA A 66 14.91 -5.90 -3.84
C ALA A 66 15.79 -6.63 -2.81
N ASN A 67 15.76 -6.20 -1.54
CA ASN A 67 16.41 -6.86 -0.41
C ASN A 67 15.36 -7.35 0.62
N PRO A 68 14.93 -8.63 0.55
CA PRO A 68 13.91 -9.19 1.45
C PRO A 68 14.25 -9.14 2.94
N HIS A 69 15.53 -8.94 3.29
CA HIS A 69 15.99 -8.95 4.69
C HIS A 69 16.11 -7.56 5.31
N PHE A 70 15.99 -6.48 4.52
CA PHE A 70 16.28 -5.13 5.00
C PHE A 70 15.37 -4.69 6.15
N ALA A 71 14.05 -4.87 5.99
CA ALA A 71 13.06 -4.38 6.95
C ALA A 71 13.08 -5.14 8.30
N ILE A 72 13.63 -6.35 8.35
CA ILE A 72 13.61 -7.24 9.53
C ILE A 72 14.13 -6.52 10.78
N SER A 73 15.25 -5.83 10.62
CA SER A 73 15.99 -5.17 11.70
C SER A 73 15.14 -4.06 12.36
N ALA A 74 14.48 -3.21 11.56
CA ALA A 74 13.64 -2.14 12.06
C ALA A 74 12.32 -2.68 12.65
N LEU A 75 11.63 -3.60 11.95
CA LEU A 75 10.36 -4.19 12.38
C LEU A 75 10.48 -4.95 13.71
N LYS A 76 11.65 -5.55 14.01
CA LYS A 76 11.90 -6.24 15.28
C LYS A 76 12.22 -5.29 16.44
N ARG A 77 12.82 -4.13 16.17
CA ARG A 77 13.18 -3.15 17.21
C ARG A 77 12.01 -2.27 17.62
N HIS A 78 11.09 -2.04 16.69
CA HIS A 78 9.90 -1.25 16.92
C HIS A 78 8.73 -1.92 16.22
N THR A 79 7.97 -2.65 17.01
CA THR A 79 6.91 -3.55 16.56
C THR A 79 5.58 -2.81 16.44
N GLN A 80 4.58 -3.50 15.91
CA GLN A 80 3.19 -3.04 15.94
C GLN A 80 2.68 -2.81 17.36
N HIS A 81 3.13 -3.62 18.33
CA HIS A 81 2.69 -3.53 19.71
C HIS A 81 3.23 -2.27 20.40
N ASP A 82 4.40 -1.78 20.00
CA ASP A 82 4.94 -0.51 20.51
C ASP A 82 4.08 0.68 20.06
N PHE A 83 3.60 0.66 18.81
CA PHE A 83 2.69 1.68 18.30
C PHE A 83 1.28 1.55 18.89
N ILE A 84 0.75 0.33 19.04
CA ILE A 84 -0.55 0.08 19.72
C ILE A 84 -0.49 0.62 21.15
N ALA A 85 0.59 0.32 21.89
CA ALA A 85 0.76 0.83 23.25
C ALA A 85 0.83 2.37 23.31
N LEU A 86 1.35 3.03 22.26
CA LEU A 86 1.30 4.49 22.16
C LEU A 86 -0.14 4.99 21.96
N VAL A 87 -0.90 4.35 21.07
CA VAL A 87 -2.32 4.66 20.83
C VAL A 87 -3.14 4.48 22.12
N ASP A 88 -2.91 3.39 22.86
CA ASP A 88 -3.58 3.09 24.13
C ASP A 88 -3.25 4.13 25.22
N ARG A 89 -1.99 4.56 25.33
CA ARG A 89 -1.57 5.61 26.29
C ARG A 89 -2.27 6.95 26.05
N HIS A 90 -2.62 7.25 24.80
CA HIS A 90 -3.37 8.45 24.43
C HIS A 90 -4.89 8.27 24.51
N GLY A 91 -5.38 7.12 25.00
CA GLY A 91 -6.80 6.84 25.17
C GLY A 91 -7.57 6.87 23.85
N ILE A 92 -6.94 6.46 22.75
CA ILE A 92 -7.57 6.40 21.43
C ILE A 92 -8.17 5.02 21.23
N GLY A 93 -9.49 4.96 21.06
CA GLY A 93 -10.20 3.71 20.75
C GLY A 93 -9.83 3.16 19.38
N TRP A 94 -9.67 1.84 19.29
CA TRP A 94 -9.40 1.14 18.04
C TRP A 94 -10.05 -0.25 18.03
N HIS A 95 -10.28 -0.76 16.82
CA HIS A 95 -10.77 -2.12 16.60
C HIS A 95 -10.01 -2.82 15.48
N GLU A 96 -10.00 -4.16 15.53
CA GLU A 96 -9.64 -4.97 14.37
C GLU A 96 -10.83 -5.06 13.41
N LYS A 97 -10.59 -4.81 12.11
CA LYS A 97 -11.62 -4.99 11.08
C LYS A 97 -11.63 -6.41 10.50
N LYS A 98 -10.53 -6.79 9.84
CA LYS A 98 -10.30 -8.13 9.28
C LYS A 98 -8.81 -8.31 9.02
N LEU A 99 -8.35 -9.56 9.01
CA LEU A 99 -6.96 -9.90 8.65
C LEU A 99 -5.93 -9.10 9.47
N GLY A 100 -6.20 -8.88 10.76
CA GLY A 100 -5.32 -8.14 11.66
C GLY A 100 -5.28 -6.62 11.46
N GLN A 101 -6.07 -6.04 10.55
CA GLN A 101 -6.06 -4.60 10.26
C GLN A 101 -6.64 -3.78 11.41
N LEU A 102 -5.87 -2.84 11.96
CA LEU A 102 -6.31 -2.01 13.10
C LEU A 102 -6.67 -0.59 12.67
N PHE A 103 -7.87 -0.16 13.03
CA PHE A 103 -8.44 1.14 12.66
C PHE A 103 -8.80 1.97 13.88
N CYS A 104 -8.68 3.30 13.78
CA CYS A 104 -9.10 4.23 14.83
C CYS A 104 -10.63 4.41 14.81
N ASP A 105 -11.26 4.28 15.98
CA ASP A 105 -12.72 4.40 16.16
C ASP A 105 -13.22 5.81 15.92
N ASP A 106 -12.41 6.81 16.26
CA ASP A 106 -12.73 8.24 16.18
C ASP A 106 -12.10 8.90 14.95
N GLY A 107 -11.47 8.12 14.08
CA GLY A 107 -10.91 8.60 12.82
C GLY A 107 -9.43 8.97 12.86
N ALA A 108 -8.86 9.11 11.66
CA ALA A 108 -7.47 9.45 11.43
C ALA A 108 -6.97 10.74 12.11
N PRO A 109 -7.79 11.80 12.31
CA PRO A 109 -7.35 12.99 13.04
C PRO A 109 -6.85 12.71 14.46
N ARG A 110 -7.35 11.68 15.15
CA ARG A 110 -6.86 11.31 16.50
C ARG A 110 -5.42 10.81 16.46
N ILE A 111 -5.08 9.97 15.48
CA ILE A 111 -3.71 9.48 15.30
C ILE A 111 -2.76 10.64 14.96
N LEU A 112 -3.18 11.56 14.08
CA LEU A 112 -2.36 12.74 13.78
C LEU A 112 -2.20 13.66 15.00
N GLY A 113 -3.28 13.90 15.75
CA GLY A 113 -3.24 14.69 16.99
C GLY A 113 -2.24 14.11 18.00
N MET A 114 -2.32 12.81 18.27
CA MET A 114 -1.36 12.09 19.10
C MET A 114 0.10 12.31 18.65
N LEU A 115 0.38 12.18 17.35
CA LEU A 115 1.74 12.40 16.84
C LEU A 115 2.22 13.85 17.03
N LEU A 116 1.32 14.83 16.90
CA LEU A 116 1.65 16.24 17.10
C LEU A 116 1.88 16.57 18.56
N ASP A 117 1.07 16.01 19.47
CA ASP A 117 1.25 16.15 20.91
C ASP A 117 2.59 15.54 21.35
N GLU A 118 2.91 14.34 20.87
CA GLU A 118 4.20 13.68 21.09
C GLU A 118 5.39 14.48 20.53
N CYS A 119 5.23 15.12 19.37
CA CYS A 119 6.25 16.04 18.84
C CYS A 119 6.42 17.27 19.74
N ALA A 120 5.32 17.86 20.22
CA ALA A 120 5.37 19.03 21.10
C ALA A 120 6.03 18.71 22.44
N ASP A 121 5.68 17.58 23.06
CA ASP A 121 6.28 17.09 24.31
C ASP A 121 7.78 16.78 24.15
N ALA A 122 8.18 16.32 22.97
CA ALA A 122 9.58 16.07 22.62
C ALA A 122 10.35 17.34 22.19
N GLY A 123 9.73 18.53 22.23
CA GLY A 123 10.37 19.79 21.86
C GLY A 123 10.66 19.95 20.36
N VAL A 124 9.95 19.22 19.50
CA VAL A 124 10.14 19.26 18.04
C VAL A 124 9.56 20.55 17.46
N ALA A 125 10.34 21.25 16.64
CA ALA A 125 9.84 22.36 15.85
C ALA A 125 9.28 21.85 14.52
N ILE A 126 8.06 22.26 14.17
CA ILE A 126 7.43 21.95 12.88
C ILE A 126 7.21 23.24 12.09
N ARG A 127 7.60 23.24 10.81
CA ARG A 127 7.39 24.33 9.85
C ARG A 127 6.71 23.81 8.60
N THR A 128 5.44 24.18 8.44
CA THR A 128 4.62 23.92 7.25
C THR A 128 4.77 25.04 6.23
N ALA A 129 4.19 24.86 5.04
CA ALA A 129 4.33 25.78 3.90
C ALA A 129 5.79 26.15 3.58
N CYS A 130 6.73 25.28 3.95
CA CYS A 130 8.18 25.50 3.86
C CYS A 130 8.76 24.56 2.82
N ARG A 131 8.92 25.08 1.59
CA ARG A 131 9.51 24.30 0.50
C ARG A 131 11.02 24.23 0.68
N ILE A 132 11.59 23.03 0.60
CA ILE A 132 13.04 22.84 0.50
C ILE A 132 13.42 22.96 -0.98
N ASP A 133 14.29 23.91 -1.28
CA ASP A 133 14.77 24.18 -2.63
C ASP A 133 16.09 23.43 -2.90
N GLU A 134 16.99 23.41 -1.92
CA GLU A 134 18.28 22.73 -2.03
C GLU A 134 18.72 22.12 -0.69
N VAL A 135 19.38 20.95 -0.78
CA VAL A 135 20.10 20.32 0.33
C VAL A 135 21.50 19.98 -0.14
N THR A 136 22.50 20.41 0.63
CA THR A 136 23.92 20.26 0.28
C THR A 136 24.70 19.82 1.51
N PRO A 137 25.42 18.68 1.47
CA PRO A 137 26.40 18.32 2.50
C PRO A 137 27.46 19.42 2.60
N VAL A 138 27.88 19.76 3.81
CA VAL A 138 28.91 20.80 4.04
C VAL A 138 30.27 20.19 4.37
N ASP A 139 31.34 20.87 3.98
CA ASP A 139 32.71 20.48 4.32
C ASP A 139 32.90 20.48 5.84
N GLY A 140 33.39 19.36 6.38
CA GLY A 140 33.51 19.16 7.84
C GLY A 140 32.33 18.44 8.49
N GLY A 141 31.26 18.12 7.74
CA GLY A 141 30.12 17.33 8.19
C GLY A 141 28.84 18.13 8.39
N GLY A 142 27.69 17.47 8.24
CA GLY A 142 26.36 18.09 8.31
C GLY A 142 25.83 18.58 6.95
N PHE A 143 24.78 19.39 6.99
CA PHE A 143 23.97 19.78 5.84
C PHE A 143 23.57 21.25 5.92
N SER A 144 23.58 21.92 4.76
CA SER A 144 22.90 23.19 4.51
C SER A 144 21.59 22.94 3.76
N VAL A 145 20.50 23.52 4.25
CA VAL A 145 19.14 23.33 3.74
C VAL A 145 18.57 24.69 3.37
N VAL A 146 18.50 24.98 2.07
CA VAL A 146 17.92 26.21 1.53
C VAL A 146 16.43 26.00 1.35
N THR A 147 15.62 26.91 1.90
CA THR A 147 14.17 26.83 1.88
C THR A 147 13.53 28.16 1.48
N SER A 148 12.22 28.12 1.22
CA SER A 148 11.39 29.32 1.03
C SER A 148 11.34 30.25 2.25
N HIS A 149 11.81 29.80 3.42
CA HIS A 149 11.87 30.59 4.66
C HIS A 149 13.31 30.91 5.09
N GLY A 150 14.28 30.77 4.19
CA GLY A 150 15.70 31.00 4.45
C GLY A 150 16.50 29.71 4.58
N THR A 151 17.75 29.85 5.02
CA THR A 151 18.70 28.75 5.11
C THR A 151 18.79 28.23 6.54
N PHE A 152 18.70 26.91 6.68
CA PHE A 152 18.94 26.19 7.93
C PHE A 152 20.18 25.30 7.78
N THR A 153 20.77 24.90 8.90
CA THR A 153 21.86 23.93 8.93
C THR A 153 21.56 22.82 9.92
N ALA A 154 22.08 21.61 9.67
CA ALA A 154 22.00 20.53 10.64
C ALA A 154 23.14 19.52 10.57
N ASP A 155 23.41 18.87 11.70
CA ASP A 155 24.40 17.78 11.77
C ASP A 155 23.93 16.53 11.02
N SER A 156 22.61 16.28 11.04
CA SER A 156 21.98 15.16 10.33
C SER A 156 20.72 15.59 9.57
N PHE A 157 20.43 14.86 8.50
CA PHE A 157 19.27 15.10 7.65
C PHE A 157 18.47 13.81 7.45
N ILE A 158 17.18 13.83 7.78
CA ILE A 158 16.28 12.69 7.56
C ILE A 158 15.34 12.99 6.40
N LEU A 159 15.46 12.19 5.34
CA LEU A 159 14.61 12.24 4.16
C LEU A 159 13.37 11.36 4.38
N ALA A 160 12.23 12.01 4.63
CA ALA A 160 10.95 11.38 4.98
C ALA A 160 9.78 11.86 4.09
N THR A 161 10.07 12.27 2.85
CA THR A 161 9.08 12.88 1.94
C THR A 161 8.11 11.89 1.29
N GLY A 162 8.27 10.59 1.54
CA GLY A 162 7.46 9.52 0.95
C GLY A 162 7.68 9.35 -0.56
N GLY A 163 6.74 8.64 -1.20
CA GLY A 163 6.72 8.43 -2.65
C GLY A 163 5.71 9.31 -3.39
N PRO A 164 5.71 9.31 -4.73
CA PRO A 164 4.88 10.15 -5.61
C PRO A 164 3.38 9.79 -5.64
N SER A 165 2.94 8.75 -4.91
CA SER A 165 1.52 8.35 -4.85
C SER A 165 0.63 9.45 -4.25
N ILE A 166 -0.51 9.69 -4.90
CA ILE A 166 -1.51 10.73 -4.59
C ILE A 166 -0.93 12.17 -4.65
N PRO A 167 -0.49 12.68 -5.82
CA PRO A 167 0.12 14.02 -5.96
C PRO A 167 -0.74 15.17 -5.44
N LYS A 168 -2.08 15.06 -5.52
CA LYS A 168 -3.01 16.07 -4.99
C LYS A 168 -2.84 16.32 -3.47
N MET A 169 -2.20 15.40 -2.75
CA MET A 169 -1.91 15.53 -1.32
C MET A 169 -0.53 16.12 -1.02
N GLY A 170 0.20 16.57 -2.04
CA GLY A 170 1.57 17.09 -1.90
C GLY A 170 2.66 16.03 -2.09
N ALA A 171 2.32 14.85 -2.60
CA ALA A 171 3.34 13.86 -2.92
C ALA A 171 4.23 14.33 -4.09
N THR A 172 5.54 14.18 -3.96
CA THR A 172 6.54 14.59 -4.95
C THR A 172 7.61 13.52 -5.12
N ASP A 173 8.47 13.67 -6.13
CA ASP A 173 9.64 12.81 -6.36
C ASP A 173 10.91 13.32 -5.65
N PHE A 174 10.78 14.24 -4.67
CA PHE A 174 11.90 14.96 -4.06
C PHE A 174 12.99 14.02 -3.52
N ALA A 175 12.60 12.96 -2.81
CA ALA A 175 13.54 11.97 -2.30
C ALA A 175 14.39 11.34 -3.41
N PHE A 176 13.77 11.02 -4.55
CA PHE A 176 14.46 10.38 -5.67
C PHE A 176 15.36 11.36 -6.40
N ARG A 177 14.96 12.63 -6.56
CA ARG A 177 15.85 13.66 -7.13
C ARG A 177 17.09 13.86 -6.28
N LEU A 178 16.92 13.90 -4.95
CA LEU A 178 18.02 14.08 -4.02
C LEU A 178 18.96 12.88 -3.97
N ALA A 179 18.40 11.66 -3.95
CA ALA A 179 19.17 10.42 -4.04
C ALA A 179 20.05 10.36 -5.30
N ARG A 180 19.51 10.73 -6.48
CA ARG A 180 20.30 10.82 -7.72
C ARG A 180 21.43 11.85 -7.63
N LYS A 181 21.16 13.04 -7.08
CA LYS A 181 22.19 14.09 -6.88
C LYS A 181 23.37 13.58 -6.05
N TRP A 182 23.10 12.68 -5.09
CA TRP A 182 24.11 12.12 -4.19
C TRP A 182 24.61 10.72 -4.58
N GLY A 183 24.30 10.24 -5.78
CA GLY A 183 24.82 8.98 -6.30
C GLY A 183 24.31 7.73 -5.58
N LEU A 184 23.14 7.81 -4.96
CA LEU A 184 22.42 6.66 -4.42
C LEU A 184 21.61 5.99 -5.52
N ASN A 185 21.64 4.65 -5.56
CA ASN A 185 20.81 3.88 -6.47
C ASN A 185 19.33 3.96 -6.09
N ILE A 186 18.47 3.83 -7.10
CA ILE A 186 17.01 3.82 -6.95
C ILE A 186 16.48 2.59 -7.68
N VAL A 187 15.73 1.76 -6.96
CA VAL A 187 14.90 0.71 -7.55
C VAL A 187 13.70 1.39 -8.22
N GLU A 188 13.44 1.04 -9.48
CA GLU A 188 12.46 1.70 -10.35
C GLU A 188 11.10 1.92 -9.65
N PRO A 189 10.72 3.19 -9.38
CA PRO A 189 9.47 3.49 -8.70
C PRO A 189 8.26 3.25 -9.61
N ARG A 190 7.29 2.46 -9.14
CA ARG A 190 6.02 2.23 -9.86
C ARG A 190 4.80 2.29 -8.94
N PRO A 191 3.61 2.61 -9.49
CA PRO A 191 2.35 2.55 -8.74
C PRO A 191 2.09 1.14 -8.20
N ALA A 192 1.65 1.05 -6.94
CA ALA A 192 1.28 -0.21 -6.29
C ALA A 192 0.10 -0.01 -5.35
N LEU A 193 -0.57 -1.12 -4.99
CA LEU A 193 -1.88 -1.08 -4.34
C LEU A 193 -2.84 -0.18 -5.14
N VAL A 194 -2.95 -0.50 -6.43
CA VAL A 194 -3.61 0.32 -7.45
C VAL A 194 -4.59 -0.53 -8.26
N PRO A 195 -5.75 0.03 -8.68
CA PRO A 195 -6.64 -0.68 -9.58
C PRO A 195 -5.98 -0.98 -10.93
N LEU A 196 -6.37 -2.11 -11.52
CA LEU A 196 -5.89 -2.58 -12.82
C LEU A 196 -6.89 -2.17 -13.90
N THR A 197 -6.37 -1.69 -15.03
CA THR A 197 -7.20 -1.24 -16.16
C THR A 197 -7.27 -2.29 -17.27
N PHE A 198 -8.30 -2.18 -18.12
CA PHE A 198 -8.46 -3.03 -19.28
C PHE A 198 -8.66 -2.23 -20.56
N ALA A 199 -8.26 -2.85 -21.67
CA ALA A 199 -8.53 -2.36 -23.00
C ALA A 199 -10.05 -2.36 -23.29
N PRO A 200 -10.55 -1.49 -24.20
CA PRO A 200 -11.97 -1.38 -24.49
C PRO A 200 -12.67 -2.71 -24.82
N VAL A 201 -12.00 -3.59 -25.57
CA VAL A 201 -12.54 -4.91 -25.95
C VAL A 201 -12.83 -5.82 -24.75
N ASP A 202 -12.04 -5.72 -23.69
CA ASP A 202 -12.24 -6.50 -22.47
C ASP A 202 -13.22 -5.80 -21.51
N LEU A 203 -13.24 -4.47 -21.50
CA LEU A 203 -14.26 -3.70 -20.79
C LEU A 203 -15.67 -3.97 -21.31
N ASP A 204 -15.84 -4.18 -22.62
CA ASP A 204 -17.14 -4.54 -23.19
C ASP A 204 -17.67 -5.87 -22.63
N LYS A 205 -16.80 -6.84 -22.32
CA LYS A 205 -17.19 -8.08 -21.65
C LYS A 205 -17.68 -7.84 -20.22
N LEU A 206 -17.15 -6.81 -19.55
CA LEU A 206 -17.48 -6.41 -18.18
C LEU A 206 -18.54 -5.31 -18.08
N LYS A 207 -19.10 -4.90 -19.21
CA LYS A 207 -20.17 -3.89 -19.26
C LYS A 207 -21.32 -4.29 -18.35
N ASP A 208 -21.91 -3.30 -17.69
CA ASP A 208 -23.01 -3.47 -16.74
C ASP A 208 -22.69 -4.37 -15.54
N LEU A 209 -21.40 -4.64 -15.26
CA LEU A 209 -20.92 -5.28 -14.03
C LEU A 209 -20.22 -4.32 -13.06
N SER A 210 -20.10 -3.03 -13.42
CA SER A 210 -19.54 -2.03 -12.51
C SER A 210 -20.29 -2.03 -11.16
N GLY A 211 -19.52 -2.02 -10.08
CA GLY A 211 -20.01 -2.08 -8.71
C GLY A 211 -20.32 -3.48 -8.18
N VAL A 212 -20.18 -4.54 -8.98
CA VAL A 212 -20.40 -5.92 -8.52
C VAL A 212 -19.19 -6.39 -7.69
N PRO A 213 -19.38 -6.71 -6.40
CA PRO A 213 -18.33 -7.31 -5.58
C PRO A 213 -18.27 -8.82 -5.80
N LEU A 214 -17.07 -9.38 -5.82
CA LEU A 214 -16.81 -10.80 -5.94
C LEU A 214 -15.84 -11.21 -4.83
N GLU A 215 -16.15 -12.24 -4.05
CA GLU A 215 -15.17 -12.85 -3.16
C GLU A 215 -14.29 -13.80 -3.98
N ALA A 216 -13.02 -13.48 -4.14
CA ALA A 216 -12.14 -14.21 -5.05
C ALA A 216 -10.73 -14.40 -4.49
N SER A 217 -10.06 -15.46 -4.92
CA SER A 217 -8.61 -15.64 -4.75
C SER A 217 -7.91 -15.20 -6.03
N VAL A 218 -7.16 -14.11 -5.96
CA VAL A 218 -6.43 -13.51 -7.09
C VAL A 218 -4.94 -13.84 -6.97
N SER A 219 -4.31 -14.20 -8.08
CA SER A 219 -2.89 -14.59 -8.13
C SER A 219 -2.17 -14.09 -9.37
N CYS A 220 -0.88 -13.78 -9.19
CA CYS A 220 0.05 -13.31 -10.21
C CYS A 220 1.48 -13.48 -9.68
N GLY A 221 2.36 -14.11 -10.45
CA GLY A 221 3.70 -14.47 -10.00
C GLY A 221 3.68 -15.24 -8.68
N LYS A 222 4.36 -14.71 -7.65
CA LYS A 222 4.39 -15.28 -6.29
C LYS A 222 3.25 -14.79 -5.39
N GLY A 223 2.48 -13.79 -5.82
CA GLY A 223 1.39 -13.20 -5.04
C GLY A 223 0.12 -14.03 -5.15
N ARG A 224 -0.56 -14.23 -4.02
CA ARG A 224 -1.92 -14.80 -3.97
C ARG A 224 -2.69 -14.19 -2.80
N PHE A 225 -3.83 -13.60 -3.10
CA PHE A 225 -4.64 -12.87 -2.12
C PHE A 225 -6.12 -13.23 -2.27
N ARG A 226 -6.74 -13.58 -1.14
CA ARG A 226 -8.16 -13.88 -1.08
C ARG A 226 -8.88 -12.76 -0.36
N GLU A 227 -9.68 -12.00 -1.11
CA GLU A 227 -10.48 -10.90 -0.60
C GLU A 227 -11.46 -10.42 -1.67
N ALA A 228 -12.33 -9.47 -1.30
CA ALA A 228 -13.21 -8.80 -2.24
C ALA A 228 -12.44 -8.22 -3.45
N LEU A 229 -12.88 -8.61 -4.62
CA LEU A 229 -12.60 -8.03 -5.93
C LEU A 229 -13.80 -7.17 -6.31
N LEU A 230 -13.55 -6.02 -6.95
CA LEU A 230 -14.59 -5.12 -7.44
C LEU A 230 -14.41 -4.90 -8.94
N ILE A 231 -15.46 -5.12 -9.72
CA ILE A 231 -15.48 -4.72 -11.13
C ILE A 231 -15.84 -3.22 -11.20
N THR A 232 -15.09 -2.46 -12.00
CA THR A 232 -15.26 -1.02 -12.18
C THR A 232 -15.44 -0.67 -13.65
N HIS A 233 -15.77 0.59 -13.94
CA HIS A 233 -15.85 1.09 -15.32
C HIS A 233 -14.51 1.08 -16.07
N ARG A 234 -13.38 0.98 -15.36
CA ARG A 234 -12.03 1.03 -15.96
C ARG A 234 -11.30 -0.31 -15.94
N GLY A 235 -11.81 -1.30 -15.21
CA GLY A 235 -11.16 -2.59 -15.03
C GLY A 235 -11.50 -3.17 -13.66
N LEU A 236 -10.49 -3.62 -12.91
CA LEU A 236 -10.67 -4.29 -11.62
C LEU A 236 -10.06 -3.49 -10.46
N SER A 237 -10.71 -3.55 -9.31
CA SER A 237 -10.30 -2.94 -8.06
C SER A 237 -10.69 -3.87 -6.89
N GLY A 238 -10.78 -3.32 -5.69
CA GLY A 238 -11.04 -4.07 -4.46
C GLY A 238 -9.75 -4.63 -3.86
N PRO A 239 -9.74 -4.94 -2.56
CA PRO A 239 -8.55 -5.30 -1.83
C PRO A 239 -7.68 -6.41 -2.45
N SER A 240 -8.27 -7.46 -3.03
CA SER A 240 -7.49 -8.54 -3.66
C SER A 240 -6.74 -8.08 -4.91
N ILE A 241 -7.34 -7.16 -5.68
CA ILE A 241 -6.70 -6.54 -6.85
C ILE A 241 -5.64 -5.52 -6.43
N LEU A 242 -5.92 -4.69 -5.42
CA LEU A 242 -4.93 -3.77 -4.90
C LEU A 242 -3.70 -4.55 -4.43
N GLN A 243 -3.88 -5.61 -3.63
CA GLN A 243 -2.77 -6.47 -3.21
C GLN A 243 -2.00 -7.07 -4.39
N ILE A 244 -2.70 -7.64 -5.38
CA ILE A 244 -2.02 -8.31 -6.50
C ILE A 244 -1.30 -7.34 -7.44
N SER A 245 -1.75 -6.09 -7.55
CA SER A 245 -1.11 -5.07 -8.40
C SER A 245 0.36 -4.84 -8.05
N SER A 246 0.75 -5.06 -6.79
CA SER A 246 2.14 -4.97 -6.33
C SER A 246 3.03 -6.09 -6.86
N TYR A 247 2.45 -7.23 -7.26
CA TYR A 247 3.17 -8.38 -7.83
C TYR A 247 3.11 -8.40 -9.35
N TRP A 248 2.04 -7.84 -9.91
CA TRP A 248 1.81 -7.77 -11.35
C TRP A 248 2.82 -6.87 -12.07
N ARG A 249 3.24 -7.30 -13.25
CA ARG A 249 4.00 -6.51 -14.24
C ARG A 249 3.22 -6.39 -15.54
N GLU A 250 3.56 -5.36 -16.32
CA GLU A 250 2.99 -5.14 -17.65
C GLU A 250 3.08 -6.43 -18.48
N THR A 251 2.02 -6.73 -19.23
CA THR A 251 1.84 -7.94 -20.06
C THR A 251 1.61 -9.26 -19.32
N GLU A 252 1.71 -9.29 -17.98
CA GLU A 252 1.40 -10.50 -17.22
C GLU A 252 -0.11 -10.73 -17.08
N ALA A 253 -0.51 -11.99 -17.09
CA ALA A 253 -1.88 -12.37 -16.80
C ALA A 253 -2.14 -12.44 -15.29
N VAL A 254 -3.36 -12.09 -14.89
CA VAL A 254 -3.87 -12.26 -13.52
C VAL A 254 -4.87 -13.41 -13.52
N ARG A 255 -4.69 -14.37 -12.61
CA ARG A 255 -5.58 -15.52 -12.45
C ARG A 255 -6.48 -15.33 -11.24
N ILE A 256 -7.78 -15.50 -11.46
CA ILE A 256 -8.86 -15.27 -10.50
C ILE A 256 -9.61 -16.59 -10.31
N ASP A 257 -9.63 -17.07 -9.09
CA ASP A 257 -10.51 -18.15 -8.65
C ASP A 257 -11.75 -17.51 -8.01
N LEU A 258 -12.88 -17.60 -8.72
CA LEU A 258 -14.17 -17.00 -8.33
C LEU A 258 -14.96 -17.85 -7.33
N SER A 259 -14.47 -19.04 -7.00
CA SER A 259 -15.17 -19.99 -6.12
C SER A 259 -14.19 -20.74 -5.21
N PRO A 260 -13.29 -20.04 -4.49
CA PRO A 260 -12.12 -20.67 -3.86
C PRO A 260 -12.44 -21.67 -2.74
N ASP A 261 -13.65 -21.63 -2.17
CA ASP A 261 -14.06 -22.53 -1.06
C ASP A 261 -14.87 -23.74 -1.51
N LEU A 262 -15.40 -23.71 -2.72
CA LEU A 262 -16.36 -24.70 -3.19
C LEU A 262 -15.73 -25.53 -4.29
N ALA A 263 -15.70 -26.85 -4.12
CA ALA A 263 -15.33 -27.80 -5.17
C ALA A 263 -16.41 -27.80 -6.26
N LEU A 264 -16.36 -26.80 -7.13
CA LEU A 264 -17.50 -26.40 -7.96
C LEU A 264 -17.92 -27.49 -8.93
N ALA A 265 -16.97 -28.24 -9.50
CA ALA A 265 -17.25 -29.34 -10.41
C ALA A 265 -18.11 -30.43 -9.74
N GLU A 266 -17.73 -30.87 -8.54
CA GLU A 266 -18.46 -31.90 -7.80
C GLU A 266 -19.79 -31.36 -7.28
N HIS A 267 -19.83 -30.09 -6.87
CA HIS A 267 -21.07 -29.43 -6.47
C HIS A 267 -22.09 -29.39 -7.62
N LEU A 268 -21.69 -28.98 -8.82
CA LEU A 268 -22.56 -28.93 -9.99
C LEU A 268 -23.06 -30.32 -10.40
N LYS A 269 -22.20 -31.36 -10.35
CA LYS A 269 -22.62 -32.75 -10.58
C LYS A 269 -23.61 -33.25 -9.54
N GLY A 270 -23.43 -32.87 -8.28
CA GLY A 270 -24.38 -33.18 -7.20
C GLY A 270 -25.75 -32.54 -7.47
N LEU A 271 -25.77 -31.25 -7.81
CA LEU A 271 -26.99 -30.53 -8.15
C LEU A 271 -27.67 -31.06 -9.41
N LYS A 272 -26.92 -31.59 -10.39
CA LYS A 272 -27.50 -32.26 -11.55
C LYS A 272 -28.39 -33.45 -11.17
N LYS A 273 -28.06 -34.18 -10.10
CA LYS A 273 -28.86 -35.32 -9.61
C LYS A 273 -30.13 -34.88 -8.89
N THR A 274 -30.06 -33.83 -8.09
CA THR A 274 -31.15 -33.38 -7.20
C THR A 274 -32.04 -32.32 -7.82
N ARG A 275 -31.50 -31.48 -8.71
CA ARG A 275 -32.16 -30.35 -9.38
C ARG A 275 -32.07 -30.45 -10.91
N HIS A 276 -32.31 -31.65 -11.44
CA HIS A 276 -32.14 -31.98 -12.86
C HIS A 276 -32.92 -31.07 -13.84
N LYS A 277 -34.07 -30.50 -13.43
CA LYS A 277 -34.86 -29.56 -14.26
C LYS A 277 -34.43 -28.09 -14.14
N ALA A 278 -33.62 -27.74 -13.14
CA ALA A 278 -33.15 -26.37 -12.98
C ALA A 278 -32.21 -26.00 -14.12
N GLU A 279 -32.22 -24.73 -14.53
CA GLU A 279 -31.27 -24.23 -15.53
C GLU A 279 -29.92 -23.90 -14.89
N LEU A 280 -28.82 -24.13 -15.62
CA LEU A 280 -27.47 -23.80 -15.13
C LEU A 280 -27.34 -22.32 -14.72
N LYS A 281 -27.99 -21.41 -15.43
CA LYS A 281 -28.03 -19.98 -15.10
C LYS A 281 -28.61 -19.70 -13.71
N THR A 282 -29.65 -20.44 -13.32
CA THR A 282 -30.24 -20.32 -11.98
C THR A 282 -29.26 -20.81 -10.92
N ILE A 283 -28.63 -21.96 -11.16
CA ILE A 283 -27.64 -22.53 -10.23
C ILE A 283 -26.44 -21.60 -10.04
N LEU A 284 -25.86 -21.08 -11.11
CA LEU A 284 -24.71 -20.17 -10.99
C LEU A 284 -25.08 -18.83 -10.34
N GLY A 285 -26.33 -18.37 -10.48
CA GLY A 285 -26.82 -17.16 -9.80
C GLY A 285 -27.04 -17.32 -8.28
N GLU A 286 -27.03 -18.55 -7.77
CA GLU A 286 -27.03 -18.85 -6.34
C GLU A 286 -25.59 -18.91 -5.76
N ILE A 287 -24.58 -19.10 -6.61
CA ILE A 287 -23.17 -19.24 -6.23
C ILE A 287 -22.41 -17.92 -6.41
N LEU A 288 -22.70 -17.20 -7.50
CA LEU A 288 -22.06 -15.93 -7.87
C LEU A 288 -23.09 -14.80 -7.80
N PRO A 289 -22.65 -13.53 -7.66
CA PRO A 289 -23.54 -12.39 -7.80
C PRO A 289 -24.34 -12.48 -9.10
N ARG A 290 -25.66 -12.34 -8.99
CA ARG A 290 -26.61 -12.59 -10.09
C ARG A 290 -26.21 -11.92 -11.41
N ARG A 291 -25.86 -10.63 -11.39
CA ARG A 291 -25.43 -9.88 -12.59
C ARG A 291 -24.19 -10.51 -13.25
N PHE A 292 -23.22 -10.95 -12.45
CA PHE A 292 -22.04 -11.63 -12.96
C PHE A 292 -22.41 -12.99 -13.57
N ALA A 293 -23.22 -13.79 -12.87
CA ALA A 293 -23.69 -15.08 -13.37
C ALA A 293 -24.45 -14.95 -14.69
N GLU A 294 -25.35 -13.96 -14.81
CA GLU A 294 -26.09 -13.66 -16.04
C GLU A 294 -25.14 -13.34 -17.21
N ARG A 295 -24.10 -12.53 -16.94
CA ARG A 295 -23.13 -12.12 -17.96
C ARG A 295 -22.33 -13.29 -18.57
N LEU A 296 -22.11 -14.36 -17.82
CA LEU A 296 -21.43 -15.57 -18.30
C LEU A 296 -22.14 -16.20 -19.51
N PHE A 297 -23.46 -16.02 -19.64
CA PHE A 297 -24.27 -16.59 -20.72
C PHE A 297 -24.40 -15.66 -21.93
N GLU A 298 -24.03 -14.39 -21.77
CA GLU A 298 -24.17 -13.36 -22.81
C GLU A 298 -22.89 -13.19 -23.63
N VAL A 299 -21.73 -13.30 -22.99
CA VAL A 299 -20.43 -13.02 -23.59
C VAL A 299 -19.38 -14.05 -23.18
N ALA A 300 -18.32 -14.16 -23.99
CA ALA A 300 -17.16 -14.99 -23.72
C ALA A 300 -16.29 -14.39 -22.61
N LEU A 301 -16.78 -14.43 -21.36
CA LEU A 301 -16.14 -13.77 -20.21
C LEU A 301 -14.99 -14.59 -19.60
N ILE A 302 -15.22 -15.89 -19.37
CA ILE A 302 -14.28 -16.80 -18.69
C ILE A 302 -13.64 -17.83 -19.62
N GLY A 303 -13.91 -17.76 -20.93
CA GLY A 303 -13.49 -18.74 -21.92
C GLY A 303 -13.71 -18.23 -23.35
N PRO A 304 -13.56 -19.09 -24.37
CA PRO A 304 -13.61 -18.68 -25.78
C PRO A 304 -15.04 -18.39 -26.30
N ALA A 305 -16.07 -18.83 -25.58
CA ALA A 305 -17.46 -18.64 -25.93
C ALA A 305 -18.32 -18.40 -24.67
N PRO A 306 -19.52 -17.81 -24.79
CA PRO A 306 -20.47 -17.72 -23.69
C PRO A 306 -20.83 -19.12 -23.16
N VAL A 307 -21.14 -19.21 -21.86
CA VAL A 307 -21.67 -20.42 -21.25
C VAL A 307 -23.06 -20.70 -21.82
N VAL A 308 -23.34 -21.96 -22.15
CA VAL A 308 -24.63 -22.35 -22.71
C VAL A 308 -25.61 -22.67 -21.59
N ASN A 309 -26.75 -21.97 -21.56
CA ASN A 309 -27.80 -22.24 -20.58
C ASN A 309 -28.69 -23.41 -21.05
N ARG A 310 -28.81 -24.44 -20.21
CA ARG A 310 -29.68 -25.61 -20.41
C ARG A 310 -30.16 -26.15 -19.05
N PRO A 311 -31.24 -26.94 -19.01
CA PRO A 311 -31.55 -27.76 -17.85
C PRO A 311 -30.36 -28.63 -17.46
N MET A 312 -30.07 -28.77 -16.15
CA MET A 312 -28.92 -29.52 -15.65
C MET A 312 -28.87 -30.96 -16.16
N ALA A 313 -30.03 -31.60 -16.38
CA ALA A 313 -30.14 -32.94 -16.95
C ALA A 313 -29.46 -33.08 -18.32
N ASP A 314 -29.50 -32.02 -19.13
CA ASP A 314 -29.08 -32.02 -20.54
C ASP A 314 -27.61 -31.62 -20.73
N ILE A 315 -26.92 -31.27 -19.65
CA ILE A 315 -25.52 -30.83 -19.67
C ILE A 315 -24.62 -32.02 -19.37
N LYS A 316 -23.61 -32.27 -20.20
CA LYS A 316 -22.66 -33.37 -19.95
C LYS A 316 -21.80 -33.03 -18.74
N ASP A 317 -21.38 -34.04 -17.99
CA ASP A 317 -20.51 -33.84 -16.82
C ASP A 317 -19.18 -33.18 -17.21
N ALA A 318 -18.68 -33.47 -18.42
CA ALA A 318 -17.50 -32.79 -18.98
C ALA A 318 -17.72 -31.28 -19.17
N ASP A 319 -18.91 -30.85 -19.60
CA ASP A 319 -19.22 -29.43 -19.80
C ASP A 319 -19.34 -28.71 -18.44
N LEU A 320 -19.94 -29.35 -17.43
CA LEU A 320 -19.97 -28.84 -16.05
C LEU A 320 -18.55 -28.70 -15.46
N MET A 321 -17.69 -29.69 -15.72
CA MET A 321 -16.28 -29.63 -15.30
C MET A 321 -15.52 -28.51 -16.01
N ALA A 322 -15.80 -28.26 -17.29
CA ALA A 322 -15.20 -27.17 -18.04
C ALA A 322 -15.61 -25.79 -17.49
N VAL A 323 -16.91 -25.59 -17.22
CA VAL A 323 -17.42 -24.35 -16.59
C VAL A 323 -16.78 -24.13 -15.21
N ALA A 324 -16.75 -25.17 -14.38
CA ALA A 324 -16.13 -25.09 -13.05
C ALA A 324 -14.63 -24.73 -13.14
N SER A 325 -13.90 -25.36 -14.06
CA SER A 325 -12.49 -25.09 -14.29
C SER A 325 -12.25 -23.65 -14.74
N ALA A 326 -13.10 -23.13 -15.64
CA ALA A 326 -13.03 -21.75 -16.10
C ALA A 326 -13.31 -20.73 -14.99
N LEU A 327 -14.23 -21.03 -14.06
CA LEU A 327 -14.53 -20.18 -12.90
C LEU A 327 -13.41 -20.21 -11.84
N HIS A 328 -12.74 -21.34 -11.66
CA HIS A 328 -11.57 -21.46 -10.76
C HIS A 328 -10.27 -20.90 -11.36
N ALA A 329 -10.25 -20.61 -12.66
CA ALA A 329 -9.06 -20.25 -13.40
C ALA A 329 -9.30 -19.08 -14.36
N TRP A 330 -10.21 -18.16 -14.01
CA TRP A 330 -10.52 -17.03 -14.86
C TRP A 330 -9.27 -16.17 -15.02
N THR A 331 -8.78 -16.09 -16.26
CA THR A 331 -7.54 -15.38 -16.58
C THR A 331 -7.88 -14.08 -17.29
N VAL A 332 -7.34 -12.97 -16.78
CA VAL A 332 -7.50 -11.63 -17.35
C VAL A 332 -6.14 -11.03 -17.67
N LEU A 333 -6.07 -10.19 -18.70
CA LEU A 333 -4.87 -9.46 -19.09
C LEU A 333 -5.13 -7.95 -18.90
N PRO A 334 -4.69 -7.37 -17.77
CA PRO A 334 -4.67 -5.93 -17.60
C PRO A 334 -3.81 -5.24 -18.66
N ASP A 335 -4.26 -4.08 -19.14
CA ASP A 335 -3.48 -3.24 -20.07
C ASP A 335 -2.65 -2.17 -19.35
N GLY A 336 -2.88 -2.00 -18.04
CA GLY A 336 -2.21 -1.00 -17.24
C GLY A 336 -2.76 -0.89 -15.82
N THR A 337 -2.45 0.23 -15.19
CA THR A 337 -2.96 0.62 -13.88
C THR A 337 -3.55 2.02 -13.95
N GLU A 338 -4.37 2.39 -12.97
CA GLU A 338 -4.87 3.76 -12.86
C GLU A 338 -3.80 4.79 -12.42
N GLY A 339 -2.57 4.32 -12.16
CA GLY A 339 -1.40 5.15 -11.90
C GLY A 339 -1.38 5.83 -10.53
N TYR A 340 -0.41 6.74 -10.34
CA TYR A 340 -0.18 7.41 -9.05
C TYR A 340 -1.34 8.27 -8.56
N ARG A 341 -2.33 8.59 -9.40
CA ARG A 341 -3.50 9.36 -8.97
C ARG A 341 -4.40 8.57 -8.03
N THR A 342 -4.38 7.23 -8.11
CA THR A 342 -5.23 6.34 -7.30
C THR A 342 -4.44 5.27 -6.54
N ALA A 343 -3.18 5.02 -6.90
CA ALA A 343 -2.31 4.14 -6.14
C ALA A 343 -2.18 4.58 -4.68
N GLU A 344 -2.27 3.64 -3.75
CA GLU A 344 -2.11 3.92 -2.32
C GLU A 344 -0.64 4.12 -1.95
N VAL A 345 0.27 3.43 -2.64
CA VAL A 345 1.71 3.47 -2.38
C VAL A 345 2.54 3.41 -3.66
N THR A 346 3.83 3.65 -3.49
CA THR A 346 4.86 3.49 -4.51
C THR A 346 5.67 2.23 -4.17
N LEU A 347 5.81 1.33 -5.13
CA LEU A 347 6.79 0.24 -5.07
C LEU A 347 8.12 0.73 -5.63
N GLY A 348 9.25 0.22 -5.13
CA GLY A 348 10.56 0.74 -5.44
C GLY A 348 10.92 1.92 -4.54
N GLY A 349 11.98 2.64 -4.86
CA GLY A 349 12.48 3.75 -4.04
C GLY A 349 13.99 3.70 -3.91
N ILE A 350 14.53 4.42 -2.93
CA ILE A 350 15.98 4.43 -2.66
C ILE A 350 16.41 3.01 -2.29
N ASP A 351 17.41 2.52 -3.00
CA ASP A 351 17.87 1.13 -2.91
C ASP A 351 18.34 0.84 -1.47
N THR A 352 17.75 -0.18 -0.87
CA THR A 352 18.06 -0.64 0.47
C THR A 352 19.51 -1.14 0.61
N ALA A 353 20.18 -1.50 -0.48
CA ALA A 353 21.60 -1.81 -0.50
C ALA A 353 22.49 -0.58 -0.20
N GLU A 354 21.97 0.63 -0.40
CA GLU A 354 22.65 1.89 -0.09
C GLU A 354 22.48 2.33 1.37
N LEU A 355 21.62 1.63 2.13
CA LEU A 355 21.22 2.03 3.47
C LEU A 355 21.67 1.00 4.52
N SER A 356 21.91 1.47 5.73
CA SER A 356 22.08 0.62 6.91
C SER A 356 20.72 0.09 7.36
N SER A 357 20.52 -1.23 7.39
CA SER A 357 19.29 -1.83 7.91
C SER A 357 19.06 -1.58 9.40
N LYS A 358 20.12 -1.21 10.15
CA LYS A 358 20.04 -0.91 11.58
C LYS A 358 19.63 0.55 11.83
N THR A 359 20.18 1.49 11.08
CA THR A 359 20.08 2.93 11.39
C THR A 359 19.27 3.71 10.37
N MET A 360 19.01 3.16 9.19
CA MET A 360 18.46 3.85 8.01
C MET A 360 19.41 4.90 7.40
N GLU A 361 20.66 4.97 7.87
CA GLU A 361 21.68 5.89 7.36
C GLU A 361 22.18 5.45 5.98
N ALA A 362 22.41 6.41 5.08
CA ALA A 362 22.98 6.20 3.77
C ALA A 362 24.48 5.94 3.87
N LYS A 363 24.94 4.84 3.28
CA LYS A 363 26.34 4.39 3.33
C LYS A 363 27.31 5.37 2.65
N LYS A 364 26.84 6.08 1.62
CA LYS A 364 27.64 7.01 0.81
C LYS A 364 27.59 8.46 1.29
N VAL A 365 26.62 8.80 2.14
CA VAL A 365 26.39 10.18 2.62
C VAL A 365 26.21 10.14 4.13
N PRO A 366 27.29 10.25 4.92
CA PRO A 366 27.22 10.23 6.37
C PRO A 366 26.25 11.29 6.91
N GLY A 367 25.46 10.94 7.93
CA GLY A 367 24.45 11.82 8.51
C GLY A 367 23.15 11.96 7.70
N LEU A 368 23.07 11.38 6.50
CA LEU A 368 21.81 11.27 5.76
C LEU A 368 21.07 9.99 6.15
N PHE A 369 19.80 10.12 6.52
CA PHE A 369 18.91 9.00 6.80
C PHE A 369 17.72 9.01 5.85
N VAL A 370 17.21 7.83 5.48
CA VAL A 370 16.03 7.71 4.59
C VAL A 370 15.00 6.78 5.22
N VAL A 371 13.76 7.23 5.33
CA VAL A 371 12.69 6.49 6.04
C VAL A 371 11.37 6.44 5.27
N GLY A 372 10.49 5.51 5.67
CA GLY A 372 9.15 5.37 5.11
C GLY A 372 9.14 4.97 3.62
N GLU A 373 8.11 5.44 2.90
CA GLU A 373 7.84 5.11 1.48
C GLU A 373 8.92 5.63 0.50
N ALA A 374 9.90 6.43 0.97
CA ALA A 374 11.03 6.84 0.14
C ALA A 374 12.05 5.70 -0.09
N VAL A 375 12.05 4.69 0.79
CA VAL A 375 12.91 3.51 0.73
C VAL A 375 12.23 2.44 -0.14
N ASP A 376 13.00 1.61 -0.85
CA ASP A 376 12.53 0.38 -1.52
C ASP A 376 12.06 -0.68 -0.50
N VAL A 377 10.98 -0.38 0.22
CA VAL A 377 10.26 -1.27 1.13
C VAL A 377 8.78 -0.89 1.05
N THR A 378 7.98 -1.80 0.49
CA THR A 378 6.54 -1.57 0.28
C THR A 378 5.75 -2.69 0.93
N GLY A 379 4.95 -2.34 1.94
CA GLY A 379 4.08 -3.27 2.62
C GLY A 379 2.86 -3.63 1.79
N TRP A 380 2.26 -4.77 2.13
CA TRP A 380 0.92 -5.14 1.66
C TRP A 380 -0.13 -4.09 2.06
N LEU A 381 -1.30 -4.15 1.42
CA LEU A 381 -2.49 -3.47 1.92
C LEU A 381 -2.81 -4.00 3.32
N GLY A 382 -3.23 -3.13 4.23
CA GLY A 382 -3.72 -3.54 5.55
C GLY A 382 -2.95 -2.99 6.75
N GLY A 383 -2.33 -1.80 6.64
CA GLY A 383 -1.62 -1.13 7.74
C GLY A 383 -0.12 -1.38 7.78
N TYR A 384 0.39 -2.30 6.95
CA TYR A 384 1.82 -2.63 6.88
C TYR A 384 2.71 -1.44 6.48
N ASN A 385 2.25 -0.59 5.56
CA ASN A 385 3.01 0.59 5.11
C ASN A 385 3.17 1.63 6.21
N PHE A 386 2.15 1.83 7.04
CA PHE A 386 2.28 2.66 8.25
C PHE A 386 3.22 2.00 9.25
N GLN A 387 3.09 0.70 9.49
CA GLN A 387 4.03 0.00 10.38
C GLN A 387 5.49 0.17 9.93
N TRP A 388 5.77 0.10 8.62
CA TRP A 388 7.10 0.39 8.10
C TRP A 388 7.52 1.84 8.37
N ALA A 389 6.63 2.80 8.18
CA ALA A 389 6.88 4.21 8.48
C ALA A 389 7.25 4.42 9.97
N TRP A 390 6.52 3.79 10.91
CA TRP A 390 6.82 3.84 12.34
C TRP A 390 8.18 3.21 12.64
N SER A 391 8.42 2.01 12.11
CA SER A 391 9.61 1.22 12.44
C SER A 391 10.89 1.85 11.90
N SER A 392 10.86 2.32 10.64
CA SER A 392 11.98 3.03 10.02
C SER A 392 12.19 4.41 10.62
N GLY A 393 11.11 5.15 10.90
CA GLY A 393 11.17 6.44 11.59
C GLY A 393 11.82 6.32 12.97
N HIS A 394 11.40 5.34 13.78
CA HIS A 394 12.02 5.05 15.07
C HIS A 394 13.51 4.70 14.92
N ALA A 395 13.88 3.84 13.97
CA ALA A 395 15.27 3.44 13.77
C ALA A 395 16.18 4.64 13.43
N ALA A 396 15.72 5.56 12.57
CA ALA A 396 16.46 6.76 12.22
C ALA A 396 16.50 7.78 13.38
N GLY A 397 15.37 8.02 14.04
CA GLY A 397 15.30 8.95 15.18
C GLY A 397 16.14 8.51 16.39
N MET A 398 16.36 7.20 16.54
CA MET A 398 17.27 6.65 17.55
C MET A 398 18.75 6.64 17.13
N ALA A 399 19.06 6.89 15.86
CA ALA A 399 20.42 6.83 15.32
C ALA A 399 21.03 8.22 15.11
N ALA A 400 20.27 9.14 14.51
CA ALA A 400 20.61 10.56 14.39
C ALA A 400 20.67 11.21 15.79
#